data_AF-A0A7S1ZKU2-F1
#
_entry.id   AF-A0A7S1ZKU2-F1
#
_cell.length_a   1.000
_cell.length_b   1.000
_cell.length_c   1.000
_cell.angle_alpha   90.00
_cell.angle_beta   90.00
_cell.angle_gamma   90.00
#
_symmetry.space_group_name_H-M   'P 1'
#
loop_
_entity.id
_entity.type
_entity.pdbx_description
1 polymer ?
#
loop_
_entity_poly.entity_id
_entity_poly.type
_entity_poly.pdbx_seq_one_letter_code
_entity_poly.pdbx_strand_id
1 'polypeptide(L)'
;MVYDSLHKSIIHRHWEEAAAYLATQSGKEMTKDVFKEDLPLHMACDRRAPESIILALLEANRQAASFRGKNGFFPLHIAAQRNLPPSTIVSLIRAYPEALDKVNRENNQPRDYPQRNQISKEALLRPTACWIEDVEKEDYLGRVARRRTQLRQKMVKLQCAITISKERRERTQKQFNDLEKRLHTEVEIAKKDVEKDKKLDEIEKTFRARMESINERVGVLEKELKTPYTEEEVMMKSLMKRSYMQAVQRQYEKLMKRSDEVRQDLAVIRQDLVVMKEKRKAIRHRREPSPTCRLQDISEKENRDGNKTSDDDDFGVGIREVLHTRSITEGIEIL
;
A
#
# COMPACT_ATOMS: atom_id res chain seq x y z
N MET A 1 8.65 -43.84 44.60
CA MET A 1 7.31 -43.50 44.05
C MET A 1 7.35 -42.04 43.66
N VAL A 2 7.44 -41.77 42.35
CA VAL A 2 7.44 -40.41 41.82
C VAL A 2 6.04 -39.87 42.02
N TYR A 3 5.90 -38.84 42.86
CA TYR A 3 4.65 -38.09 42.92
C TYR A 3 4.65 -37.19 41.70
N ASP A 4 3.68 -37.34 40.80
CA ASP A 4 3.47 -36.32 39.78
C ASP A 4 3.19 -34.99 40.48
N SER A 5 3.94 -33.96 40.08
CA SER A 5 4.04 -32.71 40.85
C SER A 5 2.68 -32.06 41.07
N LEU A 6 1.73 -32.23 40.14
CA LEU A 6 0.37 -31.71 40.25
C LEU A 6 -0.43 -32.35 41.40
N HIS A 7 -0.46 -33.68 41.51
CA HIS A 7 -1.17 -34.37 42.59
C HIS A 7 -0.57 -34.01 43.95
N LYS A 8 0.76 -33.88 44.03
CA LYS A 8 1.44 -33.46 45.26
C LYS A 8 0.99 -32.04 45.67
N SER A 9 1.01 -31.08 44.76
CA SER A 9 0.60 -29.71 45.05
C SER A 9 -0.88 -29.64 45.49
N ILE A 10 -1.78 -30.42 44.88
CA ILE A 10 -3.20 -30.49 45.28
C ILE A 10 -3.36 -31.13 46.68
N ILE A 11 -2.65 -32.23 46.97
CA ILE A 11 -2.72 -32.90 48.29
C ILE A 11 -2.29 -31.95 49.41
N HIS A 12 -1.19 -31.22 49.18
CA HIS A 12 -0.62 -30.28 50.15
C HIS A 12 -1.26 -28.89 50.10
N ARG A 13 -2.28 -28.68 49.26
CA ARG A 13 -3.01 -27.41 49.08
C ARG A 13 -2.16 -26.23 48.59
N HIS A 14 -1.10 -26.51 47.84
CA HIS A 14 -0.30 -25.49 47.15
C HIS A 14 -0.99 -25.09 45.84
N TRP A 15 -2.02 -24.24 45.94
CA TRP A 15 -2.87 -23.89 44.80
C TRP A 15 -2.17 -23.06 43.73
N GLU A 16 -1.20 -22.22 44.11
CA GLU A 16 -0.42 -21.41 43.16
C GLU A 16 0.47 -22.29 42.28
N GLU A 17 1.18 -23.25 42.88
CA GLU A 17 1.95 -24.26 42.15
C GLU A 17 1.03 -25.09 41.25
N ALA A 18 -0.13 -25.52 41.77
CA ALA A 18 -1.10 -26.27 40.99
C ALA A 18 -1.60 -25.46 39.77
N ALA A 19 -1.87 -24.16 39.94
CA ALA A 19 -2.24 -23.28 38.84
C ALA A 19 -1.11 -23.13 37.80
N ALA A 20 0.13 -23.01 38.25
CA ALA A 20 1.30 -22.93 37.37
C ALA A 20 1.47 -24.23 36.55
N TYR A 21 1.27 -25.39 37.16
CA TYR A 21 1.26 -26.66 36.44
C TYR A 21 0.10 -26.72 35.43
N LEU A 22 -1.12 -26.29 35.80
CA LEU A 22 -2.27 -26.32 34.87
C LEU A 22 -2.14 -25.35 33.69
N ALA A 23 -1.33 -24.29 33.83
CA ALA A 23 -1.01 -23.38 32.73
C ALA A 23 -0.09 -24.03 31.67
N THR A 24 0.71 -25.02 32.04
CA THR A 24 1.60 -25.74 31.11
C THR A 24 0.90 -26.92 30.44
N GLN A 25 1.31 -27.24 29.22
CA GLN A 25 0.71 -28.34 28.45
C GLN A 25 0.91 -29.69 29.17
N SER A 26 2.09 -29.91 29.75
CA SER A 26 2.39 -31.09 30.55
C SER A 26 1.46 -31.23 31.77
N GLY A 27 1.10 -30.14 32.45
CA GLY A 27 0.17 -30.23 33.56
C GLY A 27 -1.28 -30.45 33.17
N LYS A 28 -1.69 -30.07 31.95
CA LYS A 28 -2.99 -30.48 31.40
C LYS A 28 -3.04 -31.99 31.15
N GLU A 29 -1.95 -32.60 30.73
CA GLU A 29 -1.85 -34.06 30.57
C GLU A 29 -1.94 -34.77 31.93
N MET A 30 -1.28 -34.24 32.96
CA MET A 30 -1.35 -34.77 34.33
C MET A 30 -2.76 -34.80 34.93
N THR A 31 -3.73 -34.05 34.37
CA THR A 31 -5.13 -34.10 34.82
C THR A 31 -5.83 -35.42 34.50
N LYS A 32 -5.24 -36.26 33.63
CA LYS A 32 -5.75 -37.59 33.27
C LYS A 32 -5.16 -38.69 34.15
N ASP A 33 -4.06 -38.41 34.85
CA ASP A 33 -3.36 -39.40 35.63
C ASP A 33 -4.10 -39.66 36.94
N VAL A 34 -4.29 -40.94 37.24
CA VAL A 34 -5.06 -41.40 38.40
C VAL A 34 -4.11 -41.65 39.58
N PHE A 35 -4.44 -41.10 40.75
CA PHE A 35 -3.73 -41.37 42.00
C PHE A 35 -4.69 -41.99 43.02
N LYS A 36 -4.41 -43.23 43.45
CA LYS A 36 -5.27 -43.99 44.39
C LYS A 36 -6.74 -44.07 43.94
N GLU A 37 -6.96 -44.37 42.65
CA GLU A 37 -8.27 -44.40 41.97
C GLU A 37 -8.94 -43.03 41.79
N ASP A 38 -8.33 -41.93 42.24
CA ASP A 38 -8.88 -40.58 42.12
C ASP A 38 -8.11 -39.73 41.10
N LEU A 39 -8.84 -39.01 40.24
CA LEU A 39 -8.27 -37.96 39.40
C LEU A 39 -7.98 -36.69 40.21
N PRO A 40 -7.08 -35.79 39.75
CA PRO A 40 -6.81 -34.50 40.37
C PRO A 40 -8.08 -33.70 40.71
N LEU A 41 -9.14 -33.80 39.89
CA LEU A 41 -10.42 -33.17 40.15
C LEU A 41 -11.12 -33.69 41.42
N HIS A 42 -11.07 -35.00 41.69
CA HIS A 42 -11.61 -35.60 42.92
C HIS A 42 -10.86 -35.07 44.14
N MET A 43 -9.52 -35.06 44.04
CA MET A 43 -8.64 -34.61 45.11
C MET A 43 -8.84 -33.11 45.38
N ALA A 44 -9.00 -32.30 44.34
CA ALA A 44 -9.31 -30.88 44.46
C ALA A 44 -10.66 -30.65 45.16
N CYS A 45 -11.68 -31.42 44.80
CA CYS A 45 -12.99 -31.34 45.47
C CYS A 45 -12.90 -31.76 46.95
N ASP A 46 -12.18 -32.84 47.24
CA ASP A 46 -12.00 -33.35 48.62
C ASP A 46 -11.23 -32.35 49.50
N ARG A 47 -10.20 -31.73 48.93
CA ARG A 47 -9.35 -30.74 49.61
C ARG A 47 -9.95 -29.34 49.67
N ARG A 48 -11.16 -29.14 49.13
CA ARG A 48 -11.85 -27.83 49.01
C ARG A 48 -11.00 -26.79 48.28
N ALA A 49 -10.49 -27.18 47.12
CA ALA A 49 -9.71 -26.30 46.26
C ALA A 49 -10.50 -25.03 45.90
N PRO A 50 -9.81 -23.90 45.66
CA PRO A 50 -10.41 -22.70 45.12
C PRO A 50 -11.18 -23.00 43.82
N GLU A 51 -12.26 -22.26 43.60
CA GLU A 51 -13.07 -22.40 42.39
C GLU A 51 -12.24 -22.28 41.11
N SER A 52 -11.28 -21.36 41.08
CA SER A 52 -10.37 -21.16 39.94
C SER A 52 -9.59 -22.42 39.57
N ILE A 53 -9.13 -23.20 40.55
CA ILE A 53 -8.40 -24.45 40.31
C ILE A 53 -9.34 -25.53 39.77
N ILE A 54 -10.56 -25.63 40.32
CA ILE A 54 -11.55 -26.62 39.87
C ILE A 54 -12.01 -26.32 38.45
N LEU A 55 -12.24 -25.05 38.13
CA LEU A 55 -12.56 -24.60 36.77
C LEU A 55 -11.40 -24.88 35.81
N ALA A 56 -10.16 -24.55 36.19
CA ALA A 56 -8.98 -24.85 35.36
C ALA A 56 -8.81 -26.35 35.10
N LEU A 57 -9.08 -27.20 36.10
CA LEU A 57 -9.07 -28.66 35.93
C LEU A 57 -10.18 -29.14 34.98
N LEU A 58 -11.38 -28.57 35.06
CA LEU A 58 -12.49 -28.89 34.15
C LEU A 58 -12.26 -28.39 32.72
N GLU A 59 -11.61 -27.23 32.56
CA GLU A 59 -11.22 -26.70 31.26
C GLU A 59 -10.14 -27.57 30.60
N ALA A 60 -9.17 -28.05 31.39
CA ALA A 60 -8.12 -28.94 30.91
C ALA A 60 -8.66 -30.33 30.57
N ASN A 61 -9.54 -30.88 31.40
CA ASN A 61 -10.12 -32.21 31.21
C ASN A 61 -11.57 -32.28 31.74
N ARG A 62 -12.52 -31.90 30.88
CA ARG A 62 -13.96 -31.95 31.21
C ARG A 62 -14.46 -33.36 31.51
N GLN A 63 -13.88 -34.39 30.86
CA GLN A 63 -14.27 -35.79 31.05
C GLN A 63 -13.96 -36.30 32.46
N ALA A 64 -13.05 -35.65 33.20
CA ALA A 64 -12.76 -35.99 34.58
C ALA A 64 -14.01 -35.93 35.49
N ALA A 65 -15.01 -35.11 35.15
CA ALA A 65 -16.28 -35.04 35.88
C ALA A 65 -17.12 -36.32 35.79
N SER A 66 -16.93 -37.11 34.73
CA SER A 66 -17.59 -38.41 34.49
C SER A 66 -16.79 -39.60 35.00
N PHE A 67 -15.57 -39.38 35.50
CA PHE A 67 -14.75 -40.47 36.02
C PHE A 67 -15.23 -40.86 37.41
N ARG A 68 -15.27 -42.17 37.66
CA ARG A 68 -15.67 -42.73 38.94
C ARG A 68 -14.42 -42.97 39.78
N GLY A 69 -14.25 -42.15 40.81
CA GLY A 69 -13.14 -42.22 41.74
C GLY A 69 -13.26 -43.33 42.79
N LYS A 70 -12.48 -43.17 43.87
CA LYS A 70 -12.47 -44.08 45.01
C LYS A 70 -13.87 -44.26 45.59
N ASN A 71 -14.20 -45.49 46.02
CA ASN A 71 -15.51 -45.86 46.57
C ASN A 71 -16.69 -45.57 45.63
N GLY A 72 -16.41 -45.41 44.34
CA GLY A 72 -17.44 -45.13 43.36
C GLY A 72 -17.95 -43.69 43.35
N PHE A 73 -17.28 -42.76 44.02
CA PHE A 73 -17.67 -41.35 44.08
C PHE A 73 -17.32 -40.65 42.77
N PHE A 74 -18.26 -39.88 42.24
CA PHE A 74 -17.95 -38.86 41.23
C PHE A 74 -17.48 -37.58 41.93
N PRO A 75 -16.76 -36.67 41.23
CA PRO A 75 -16.36 -35.38 41.81
C PRO A 75 -17.55 -34.59 42.37
N LEU A 76 -18.74 -34.72 41.76
CA LEU A 76 -19.97 -34.09 42.23
C LEU A 76 -20.45 -34.63 43.60
N HIS A 77 -20.28 -35.92 43.88
CA HIS A 77 -20.61 -36.48 45.20
C HIS A 77 -19.72 -35.87 46.28
N ILE A 78 -18.41 -35.78 46.01
CA ILE A 78 -17.43 -35.18 46.93
C ILE A 78 -17.75 -33.69 47.12
N ALA A 79 -18.08 -32.98 46.05
CA ALA A 79 -18.44 -31.56 46.11
C ALA A 79 -19.68 -31.31 46.98
N ALA A 80 -20.72 -32.14 46.81
CA ALA A 80 -21.95 -32.06 47.61
C ALA A 80 -21.68 -32.43 49.08
N GLN A 81 -20.95 -33.51 49.34
CA GLN A 81 -20.58 -33.92 50.71
C GLN A 81 -19.73 -32.85 51.42
N ARG A 82 -18.76 -32.25 50.72
CA ARG A 82 -17.87 -31.22 51.28
C ARG A 82 -18.51 -29.83 51.34
N ASN A 83 -19.73 -29.64 50.84
CA ASN A 83 -20.43 -28.35 50.77
C ASN A 83 -19.60 -27.28 50.04
N LEU A 84 -19.16 -27.60 48.81
CA LEU A 84 -18.43 -26.65 47.97
C LEU A 84 -19.31 -25.46 47.54
N PRO A 85 -18.71 -24.35 47.09
CA PRO A 85 -19.45 -23.19 46.61
C PRO A 85 -20.49 -23.55 45.54
N PRO A 86 -21.64 -22.85 45.48
CA PRO A 86 -22.68 -23.15 44.50
C PRO A 86 -22.16 -23.07 43.06
N SER A 87 -21.28 -22.10 42.77
CA SER A 87 -20.63 -21.93 41.48
C SER A 87 -19.84 -23.16 41.03
N THR A 88 -19.04 -23.74 41.94
CA THR A 88 -18.30 -24.98 41.72
C THR A 88 -19.24 -26.17 41.47
N ILE A 89 -20.30 -26.31 42.25
CA ILE A 89 -21.28 -27.40 42.09
C ILE A 89 -21.97 -27.30 40.73
N VAL A 90 -22.45 -26.11 40.36
CA VAL A 90 -23.06 -25.86 39.05
C VAL A 90 -22.10 -26.17 37.92
N SER A 91 -20.82 -25.83 38.06
CA SER A 91 -19.80 -26.11 37.03
C SER A 91 -19.55 -27.62 36.86
N LEU A 92 -19.55 -28.38 37.96
CA LEU A 92 -19.45 -29.84 37.92
C LEU A 92 -20.69 -30.49 37.32
N ILE A 93 -21.89 -30.00 37.65
CA ILE A 93 -23.15 -30.47 37.05
C ILE A 93 -23.15 -30.20 35.55
N ARG A 94 -22.80 -28.99 35.10
CA ARG A 94 -22.69 -28.66 33.67
C ARG A 94 -21.66 -29.55 32.95
N ALA A 95 -20.58 -29.94 33.62
CA ALA A 95 -19.58 -30.81 33.04
C ALA A 95 -20.11 -32.22 32.78
N TYR A 96 -20.91 -32.77 33.70
CA TYR A 96 -21.54 -34.09 33.58
C TYR A 96 -22.86 -34.15 34.35
N PRO A 97 -24.00 -33.76 33.74
CA PRO A 97 -25.29 -33.63 34.42
C PRO A 97 -25.82 -34.94 34.98
N GLU A 98 -25.58 -36.05 34.25
CA GLU A 98 -26.04 -37.39 34.59
C GLU A 98 -25.49 -37.88 35.93
N ALA A 99 -24.38 -37.31 36.43
CA ALA A 99 -23.85 -37.61 37.77
C ALA A 99 -24.88 -37.43 38.88
N LEU A 100 -25.86 -36.54 38.70
CA LEU A 100 -26.89 -36.24 39.70
C LEU A 100 -27.74 -37.46 40.07
N ASP A 101 -27.93 -38.40 39.14
CA ASP A 101 -28.79 -39.57 39.35
C ASP A 101 -27.98 -40.86 39.51
N LYS A 102 -26.65 -40.79 39.44
CA LYS A 102 -25.76 -41.93 39.65
C LYS A 102 -25.48 -42.11 41.14
N VAL A 103 -25.54 -43.36 41.59
CA VAL A 103 -25.19 -43.73 42.96
C VAL A 103 -23.72 -44.14 43.11
N ASN A 104 -23.13 -43.81 44.25
CA ASN A 104 -21.81 -44.33 44.66
C ASN A 104 -21.91 -45.79 45.17
N ARG A 105 -20.82 -46.36 45.71
CA ARG A 105 -20.85 -47.73 46.29
C ARG A 105 -21.68 -47.83 47.57
N GLU A 106 -21.98 -46.71 48.22
CA GLU A 106 -22.82 -46.62 49.42
C GLU A 106 -24.30 -46.41 49.08
N ASN A 107 -24.67 -46.49 47.79
CA ASN A 107 -26.02 -46.26 47.28
C ASN A 107 -26.55 -44.82 47.50
N ASN A 108 -25.65 -43.85 47.69
CA ASN A 108 -25.99 -42.43 47.83
C ASN A 108 -25.80 -41.71 46.49
N GLN A 109 -26.75 -40.84 46.13
CA GLN A 109 -26.66 -39.87 45.03
C GLN A 109 -26.09 -38.54 45.55
N PRO A 110 -25.57 -37.65 44.67
CA PRO A 110 -25.15 -36.32 45.09
C PRO A 110 -26.28 -35.50 45.73
N ARG A 111 -27.53 -35.78 45.35
CA ARG A 111 -28.75 -35.12 45.84
C ARG A 111 -29.05 -35.44 47.32
N ASP A 112 -28.55 -36.57 47.82
CA ASP A 112 -28.83 -37.04 49.19
C ASP A 112 -28.00 -36.29 50.25
N TYR A 113 -26.91 -35.63 49.86
CA TYR A 113 -26.05 -34.90 50.79
C TYR A 113 -26.65 -33.55 51.19
N PRO A 114 -26.79 -33.26 52.49
CA PRO A 114 -27.38 -32.00 52.95
C PRO A 114 -26.49 -30.81 52.57
N GLN A 115 -27.10 -29.81 51.92
CA GLN A 115 -26.45 -28.57 51.54
C GLN A 115 -26.75 -27.45 52.53
N ARG A 116 -25.71 -26.69 52.90
CA ARG A 116 -25.83 -25.47 53.72
C ARG A 116 -26.37 -24.28 52.91
N ASN A 117 -26.03 -24.21 51.63
CA ASN A 117 -26.41 -23.12 50.75
C ASN A 117 -27.69 -23.47 49.99
N GLN A 118 -28.66 -22.55 50.00
CA GLN A 118 -29.93 -22.72 49.28
C GLN A 118 -29.71 -22.86 47.76
N ILE A 119 -28.80 -22.08 47.18
CA ILE A 119 -28.48 -22.14 45.75
C ILE A 119 -27.90 -23.52 45.37
N SER A 120 -26.98 -24.06 46.18
CA SER A 120 -26.43 -25.40 45.95
C SER A 120 -27.52 -26.48 46.05
N LYS A 121 -28.43 -26.33 47.03
CA LYS A 121 -29.57 -27.23 47.21
C LYS A 121 -30.49 -27.21 46.00
N GLU A 122 -30.88 -26.03 45.52
CA GLU A 122 -31.71 -25.86 44.33
C GLU A 122 -31.04 -26.43 43.08
N ALA A 123 -29.73 -26.18 42.90
CA ALA A 123 -28.97 -26.72 41.77
C ALA A 123 -28.93 -28.24 41.76
N LEU A 124 -28.72 -28.87 42.93
CA LEU A 124 -28.71 -30.33 43.09
C LEU A 124 -30.12 -30.93 43.02
N LEU A 125 -31.19 -30.22 43.37
CA LEU A 125 -32.56 -30.73 43.29
C LEU A 125 -33.20 -30.54 41.92
N ARG A 126 -32.65 -29.64 41.08
CA ARG A 126 -33.12 -29.42 39.72
C ARG A 126 -33.07 -30.74 38.90
N PRO A 127 -34.13 -31.08 38.14
CA PRO A 127 -34.14 -32.30 37.32
C PRO A 127 -32.98 -32.35 36.33
N THR A 128 -32.43 -33.55 36.12
CA THR A 128 -31.28 -33.77 35.22
C THR A 128 -31.59 -33.37 33.78
N ALA A 129 -32.82 -33.61 33.31
CA ALA A 129 -33.26 -33.23 31.97
C ALA A 129 -33.08 -31.73 31.70
N CYS A 130 -33.42 -30.86 32.67
CA CYS A 130 -33.26 -29.42 32.54
C CYS A 130 -31.79 -28.99 32.42
N TRP A 131 -30.88 -29.68 33.09
CA TRP A 131 -29.45 -29.42 32.96
C TRP A 131 -28.91 -29.87 31.60
N ILE A 132 -29.38 -31.01 31.09
CA ILE A 132 -29.00 -31.51 29.76
C ILE A 132 -29.48 -30.52 28.69
N GLU A 133 -30.74 -30.10 28.72
CA GLU A 133 -31.30 -29.11 27.78
C GLU A 133 -30.50 -27.79 27.78
N ASP A 134 -30.12 -27.28 28.96
CA ASP A 134 -29.31 -26.07 29.06
C ASP A 134 -27.93 -26.24 28.44
N VAL A 135 -27.25 -27.36 28.74
CA VAL A 135 -25.91 -27.65 28.19
C VAL A 135 -25.97 -27.82 26.67
N GLU A 136 -26.96 -28.54 26.15
CA GLU A 136 -27.17 -28.72 24.72
C GLU A 136 -27.47 -27.39 24.01
N LYS A 137 -28.26 -26.53 24.64
CA LYS A 137 -28.57 -25.19 24.14
C LYS A 137 -27.33 -24.30 24.14
N GLU A 138 -26.53 -24.29 25.21
CA GLU A 138 -25.27 -23.56 25.29
C GLU A 138 -24.29 -24.04 24.19
N ASP A 139 -24.17 -25.35 23.99
CA ASP A 139 -23.33 -25.95 22.94
C ASP A 139 -23.82 -25.61 21.54
N TYR A 140 -25.14 -25.66 21.30
CA TYR A 140 -25.76 -25.26 20.05
C TYR A 140 -25.48 -23.79 19.74
N LEU A 141 -25.72 -22.90 20.70
CA LEU A 141 -25.44 -21.47 20.55
C LEU A 141 -23.95 -21.23 20.31
N GLY A 142 -23.06 -21.97 20.98
CA GLY A 142 -21.62 -21.92 20.75
C GLY A 142 -21.22 -22.36 19.34
N ARG A 143 -21.86 -23.39 18.76
CA ARG A 143 -21.65 -23.80 17.36
C ARG A 143 -22.13 -22.72 16.39
N VAL A 144 -23.33 -22.19 16.61
CA VAL A 144 -23.90 -21.11 15.77
C VAL A 144 -23.03 -19.85 15.82
N ALA A 145 -22.57 -19.46 17.01
CA ALA A 145 -21.68 -18.31 17.19
C ALA A 145 -20.36 -18.48 16.43
N ARG A 146 -19.70 -19.64 16.56
CA ARG A 146 -18.48 -19.98 15.81
C ARG A 146 -18.70 -19.96 14.30
N ARG A 147 -19.83 -20.50 13.82
CA ARG A 147 -20.16 -20.45 12.40
C ARG A 147 -20.40 -19.02 11.92
N ARG A 148 -21.10 -18.20 12.73
CA ARG A 148 -21.36 -16.79 12.46
C ARG A 148 -20.06 -15.98 12.35
N THR A 149 -19.11 -16.19 13.26
CA THR A 149 -17.80 -15.50 13.21
C THR A 149 -16.98 -15.92 12.00
N GLN A 150 -16.94 -17.21 11.66
CA GLN A 150 -16.27 -17.70 10.44
C GLN A 150 -16.87 -17.09 9.17
N LEU A 151 -18.20 -17.06 9.05
CA LEU A 151 -18.87 -16.45 7.90
C LEU A 151 -18.59 -14.96 7.80
N ARG A 152 -18.61 -14.23 8.92
CA ARG A 152 -18.23 -12.81 8.96
C ARG A 152 -16.79 -12.60 8.47
N GLN A 153 -15.83 -13.40 8.94
CA GLN A 153 -14.44 -13.31 8.47
C GLN A 153 -14.32 -13.57 6.97
N LYS A 154 -15.05 -14.55 6.43
CA LYS A 154 -15.09 -14.81 4.98
C LYS A 154 -15.72 -13.64 4.22
N MET A 155 -16.80 -13.06 4.71
CA MET A 155 -17.42 -11.88 4.11
C MET A 155 -16.46 -10.70 4.05
N VAL A 156 -15.73 -10.42 5.14
CA VAL A 156 -14.72 -9.34 5.16
C VAL A 156 -13.60 -9.58 4.15
N LYS A 157 -13.10 -10.82 4.03
CA LYS A 157 -12.10 -11.18 3.02
C LYS A 157 -12.62 -10.96 1.59
N LEU A 158 -13.86 -11.37 1.32
CA LEU A 158 -14.49 -11.16 0.01
C LEU A 158 -14.72 -9.67 -0.28
N GLN A 159 -15.15 -8.89 0.71
CA GLN A 159 -15.29 -7.43 0.56
C GLN A 159 -13.97 -6.77 0.21
N CYS A 160 -12.88 -7.12 0.91
CA CYS A 160 -11.54 -6.63 0.60
C CYS A 160 -11.11 -6.99 -0.83
N ALA A 161 -11.33 -8.24 -1.25
CA ALA A 161 -11.01 -8.70 -2.61
C ALA A 161 -11.81 -7.93 -3.68
N ILE A 162 -13.09 -7.66 -3.43
CA ILE A 162 -13.93 -6.85 -4.33
C ILE A 162 -13.37 -5.44 -4.44
N THR A 163 -13.02 -4.78 -3.33
CA THR A 163 -12.43 -3.43 -3.34
C THR A 163 -11.14 -3.38 -4.14
N ILE A 164 -10.21 -4.32 -3.91
CA ILE A 164 -8.95 -4.41 -4.68
C ILE A 164 -9.22 -4.61 -6.18
N SER A 165 -10.18 -5.47 -6.53
CA SER A 165 -10.55 -5.71 -7.93
C SER A 165 -11.14 -4.46 -8.60
N LYS A 166 -11.93 -3.67 -7.86
CA LYS A 166 -12.47 -2.39 -8.33
C LYS A 166 -11.35 -1.38 -8.57
N GLU A 167 -10.43 -1.20 -7.63
CA GLU A 167 -9.28 -0.32 -7.80
C GLU A 167 -8.42 -0.73 -9.00
N ARG A 168 -8.17 -2.03 -9.18
CA ARG A 168 -7.43 -2.54 -10.34
C ARG A 168 -8.15 -2.20 -11.65
N ARG A 169 -9.47 -2.39 -11.70
CA ARG A 169 -10.31 -2.04 -12.86
C ARG A 169 -10.25 -0.55 -13.17
N GLU A 170 -10.31 0.31 -12.14
CA GLU A 170 -10.19 1.76 -12.31
C GLU A 170 -8.83 2.18 -12.84
N ARG A 171 -7.74 1.57 -12.36
CA ARG A 171 -6.38 1.83 -12.90
C ARG A 171 -6.28 1.42 -14.36
N THR A 172 -6.77 0.24 -14.72
CA THR A 172 -6.76 -0.21 -16.12
C THR A 172 -7.63 0.67 -17.00
N GLN A 173 -8.77 1.16 -16.49
CA GLN A 173 -9.64 2.08 -17.24
C GLN A 173 -8.95 3.41 -17.50
N LYS A 174 -8.24 3.97 -16.51
CA LYS A 174 -7.44 5.20 -16.70
C LYS A 174 -6.36 5.00 -17.75
N GLN A 175 -5.61 3.90 -17.69
CA GLN A 175 -4.61 3.56 -18.70
C GLN A 175 -5.20 3.42 -20.10
N PHE A 176 -6.36 2.78 -20.24
CA PHE A 176 -7.06 2.65 -21.52
C PHE A 176 -7.48 4.02 -22.07
N ASN A 177 -8.09 4.87 -21.25
CA ASN A 177 -8.50 6.21 -21.66
C ASN A 177 -7.31 7.09 -22.06
N ASP A 178 -6.16 6.96 -21.38
CA ASP A 178 -4.94 7.69 -21.75
C ASP A 178 -4.34 7.18 -23.08
N LEU A 179 -4.38 5.87 -23.31
CA LEU A 179 -3.99 5.28 -24.60
C LEU A 179 -4.92 5.72 -25.73
N GLU A 180 -6.22 5.76 -25.49
CA GLU A 180 -7.22 6.22 -26.46
C GLU A 180 -6.96 7.69 -26.86
N LYS A 181 -6.66 8.56 -25.89
CA LYS A 181 -6.26 9.94 -26.16
C LYS A 181 -4.99 10.03 -27.00
N ARG A 182 -3.95 9.25 -26.66
CA ARG A 182 -2.69 9.22 -27.43
C ARG A 182 -2.93 8.73 -28.85
N LEU A 183 -3.71 7.66 -29.01
CA LEU A 183 -4.07 7.14 -30.33
C LEU A 183 -4.82 8.19 -31.14
N HIS A 184 -5.77 8.90 -30.52
CA HIS A 184 -6.50 9.99 -31.17
C HIS A 184 -5.54 11.10 -31.63
N THR A 185 -4.58 11.52 -30.79
CA THR A 185 -3.59 12.54 -31.19
C THR A 185 -2.69 12.07 -32.32
N GLU A 186 -2.22 10.81 -32.30
CA GLU A 186 -1.40 10.25 -33.38
C GLU A 186 -2.18 10.15 -34.70
N VAL A 187 -3.45 9.74 -34.63
CA VAL A 187 -4.33 9.72 -35.81
C VAL A 187 -4.53 11.13 -36.38
N GLU A 188 -4.69 12.15 -35.54
CA GLU A 188 -4.80 13.54 -36.00
C GLU A 188 -3.49 14.07 -36.60
N ILE A 189 -2.33 13.66 -36.08
CA ILE A 189 -1.03 13.97 -36.68
C ILE A 189 -0.91 13.29 -38.06
N ALA A 190 -1.19 11.99 -38.15
CA ALA A 190 -1.14 11.25 -39.41
C ALA A 190 -2.08 11.84 -40.48
N LYS A 191 -3.29 12.29 -40.10
CA LYS A 191 -4.19 13.01 -41.02
C LYS A 191 -3.56 14.29 -41.57
N LYS A 192 -2.88 15.07 -40.72
CA LYS A 192 -2.19 16.29 -41.15
C LYS A 192 -1.01 15.99 -42.08
N ASP A 193 -0.28 14.91 -41.84
CA ASP A 193 0.85 14.53 -42.69
C ASP A 193 0.36 14.03 -44.06
N VAL A 194 -0.71 13.24 -44.12
CA VAL A 194 -1.38 12.89 -45.39
C VAL A 194 -1.81 14.14 -46.17
N GLU A 195 -2.29 15.18 -45.48
CA GLU A 195 -2.68 16.43 -46.11
C GLU A 195 -1.48 17.25 -46.63
N LYS A 196 -0.33 17.19 -45.95
CA LYS A 196 0.92 17.80 -46.45
C LYS A 196 1.45 17.07 -47.66
N ASP A 197 1.42 15.74 -47.67
CA ASP A 197 1.91 14.92 -48.78
C ASP A 197 1.12 15.23 -50.06
N LYS A 198 -0.22 15.34 -49.97
CA LYS A 198 -1.05 15.78 -51.11
C LYS A 198 -0.63 17.16 -51.66
N LYS A 199 -0.32 18.11 -50.78
CA LYS A 199 0.15 19.45 -51.19
C LYS A 199 1.53 19.38 -51.82
N LEU A 200 2.40 18.49 -51.34
CA LEU A 200 3.72 18.27 -51.91
C LEU A 200 3.61 17.72 -53.35
N ASP A 201 2.71 16.76 -53.57
CA ASP A 201 2.42 16.19 -54.90
C ASP A 201 1.91 17.26 -55.87
N GLU A 202 1.03 18.17 -55.41
CA GLU A 202 0.58 19.32 -56.23
C GLU A 202 1.74 20.23 -56.62
N ILE A 203 2.61 20.58 -55.68
CA ILE A 203 3.80 21.41 -55.94
C ILE A 203 4.73 20.70 -56.91
N GLU A 204 5.01 19.41 -56.71
CA GLU A 204 5.87 18.63 -57.61
C GLU A 204 5.31 18.63 -59.04
N LYS A 205 3.99 18.47 -59.18
CA LYS A 205 3.32 18.54 -60.49
C LYS A 205 3.51 19.89 -61.15
N THR A 206 3.36 21.00 -60.41
CA THR A 206 3.60 22.35 -60.95
C THR A 206 5.07 22.57 -61.31
N PHE A 207 6.00 22.07 -60.48
CA PHE A 207 7.44 22.18 -60.72
C PHE A 207 7.85 21.38 -61.95
N ARG A 208 7.32 20.17 -62.12
CA ARG A 208 7.55 19.32 -63.29
C ARG A 208 7.06 19.98 -64.57
N ALA A 209 5.84 20.51 -64.57
CA ALA A 209 5.30 21.25 -65.72
C ALA A 209 6.17 22.48 -66.08
N ARG A 210 6.69 23.17 -65.06
CA ARG A 210 7.60 24.31 -65.26
C ARG A 210 8.97 23.88 -65.80
N MET A 211 9.51 22.77 -65.32
CA MET A 211 10.76 22.18 -65.82
C MET A 211 10.61 21.70 -67.26
N GLU A 212 9.47 21.11 -67.62
CA GLU A 212 9.14 20.75 -69.01
C GLU A 212 9.11 21.98 -69.90
N SER A 213 8.44 23.06 -69.50
CA SER A 213 8.43 24.33 -70.23
C SER A 213 9.83 24.95 -70.39
N ILE A 214 10.67 24.87 -69.36
CA ILE A 214 12.06 25.33 -69.43
C ILE A 214 12.86 24.46 -70.40
N ASN A 215 12.72 23.14 -70.33
CA ASN A 215 13.40 22.22 -71.24
C ASN A 215 12.99 22.43 -72.70
N GLU A 216 11.71 22.68 -72.97
CA GLU A 216 11.24 23.06 -74.31
C GLU A 216 11.93 24.34 -74.80
N ARG A 217 11.98 25.38 -73.95
CA ARG A 217 12.65 26.65 -74.28
C ARG A 217 14.14 26.49 -74.49
N VAL A 218 14.82 25.69 -73.66
CA VAL A 218 16.24 25.36 -73.84
C VAL A 218 16.45 24.61 -75.15
N GLY A 219 15.58 23.65 -75.49
CA GLY A 219 15.63 22.95 -76.76
C GLY A 219 15.43 23.86 -77.98
N VAL A 220 14.60 24.91 -77.87
CA VAL A 220 14.48 25.96 -78.90
C VAL A 220 15.79 26.76 -79.00
N LEU A 221 16.33 27.21 -77.87
CA LEU A 221 17.58 27.96 -77.83
C LEU A 221 18.79 27.15 -78.34
N GLU A 222 18.87 25.85 -78.05
CA GLU A 222 19.91 24.97 -78.57
C GLU A 222 19.81 24.78 -80.08
N LYS A 223 18.59 24.82 -80.66
CA LYS A 223 18.38 24.85 -82.11
C LYS A 223 18.82 26.19 -82.71
N GLU A 224 18.50 27.30 -82.05
CA GLU A 224 18.95 28.64 -82.45
C GLU A 224 20.48 28.81 -82.35
N LEU A 225 21.14 28.12 -81.41
CA LEU A 225 22.60 28.19 -81.27
C LEU A 225 23.35 27.36 -82.34
N LYS A 226 22.70 26.36 -82.93
CA LYS A 226 23.28 25.50 -83.98
C LYS A 226 23.21 26.09 -85.39
N THR A 227 22.55 27.24 -85.59
CA THR A 227 22.57 27.94 -86.88
C THR A 227 23.90 28.69 -87.05
N PRO A 228 24.63 28.51 -88.17
CA PRO A 228 25.97 29.08 -88.33
C PRO A 228 25.91 30.60 -88.50
N TYR A 229 26.59 31.32 -87.59
CA TYR A 229 26.72 32.78 -87.59
C TYR A 229 27.80 33.26 -88.58
N THR A 230 27.56 34.36 -89.30
CA THR A 230 28.54 35.05 -90.17
C THR A 230 29.43 36.01 -89.36
N GLU A 231 30.65 36.27 -89.85
CA GLU A 231 31.76 36.93 -89.12
C GLU A 231 31.44 38.33 -88.57
N GLU A 232 30.50 39.07 -89.16
CA GLU A 232 30.11 40.42 -88.73
C GLU A 232 29.26 40.43 -87.43
N GLU A 233 28.47 39.38 -87.19
CA GLU A 233 27.64 39.28 -85.97
C GLU A 233 28.46 38.90 -84.73
N VAL A 234 29.57 38.19 -84.92
CA VAL A 234 30.50 37.79 -83.84
C VAL A 234 31.18 39.02 -83.24
N MET A 235 31.58 39.97 -84.08
CA MET A 235 32.23 41.21 -83.64
C MET A 235 31.27 42.12 -82.86
N MET A 236 30.02 42.29 -83.35
CA MET A 236 28.98 43.09 -82.68
C MET A 236 28.53 42.48 -81.34
N LYS A 237 28.39 41.14 -81.25
CA LYS A 237 28.06 40.45 -79.99
C LYS A 237 29.21 40.49 -78.98
N SER A 238 30.47 40.48 -79.40
CA SER A 238 31.61 40.58 -78.48
C SER A 238 31.67 41.94 -77.76
N LEU A 239 31.34 43.03 -78.47
CA LEU A 239 31.25 44.39 -77.94
C LEU A 239 30.06 44.55 -76.97
N MET A 240 28.89 44.02 -77.34
CA MET A 240 27.70 44.00 -76.48
C MET A 240 27.90 43.14 -75.23
N LYS A 241 28.60 42.01 -75.33
CA LYS A 241 28.93 41.15 -74.18
C LYS A 241 29.85 41.86 -73.18
N ARG A 242 30.79 42.68 -73.67
CA ARG A 242 31.70 43.45 -72.80
C ARG A 242 30.99 44.58 -72.05
N SER A 243 30.10 45.32 -72.73
CA SER A 243 29.31 46.39 -72.08
C SER A 243 28.30 45.81 -71.07
N TYR A 244 27.66 44.69 -71.42
CA TYR A 244 26.72 44.00 -70.55
C TYR A 244 27.41 43.41 -69.33
N MET A 245 28.56 42.74 -69.50
CA MET A 245 29.35 42.22 -68.36
C MET A 245 29.82 43.33 -67.43
N GLN A 246 30.22 44.51 -67.95
CA GLN A 246 30.54 45.67 -67.13
C GLN A 246 29.32 46.21 -66.36
N ALA A 247 28.14 46.18 -66.96
CA ALA A 247 26.90 46.59 -66.29
C ALA A 247 26.51 45.62 -65.16
N VAL A 248 26.66 44.31 -65.38
CA VAL A 248 26.42 43.28 -64.35
C VAL A 248 27.45 43.39 -63.23
N GLN A 249 28.73 43.61 -63.54
CA GLN A 249 29.78 43.83 -62.53
C GLN A 249 29.44 45.02 -61.61
N ARG A 250 28.96 46.14 -62.19
CA ARG A 250 28.52 47.32 -61.43
C ARG A 250 27.29 47.05 -60.56
N GLN A 251 26.36 46.23 -61.03
CA GLN A 251 25.19 45.80 -60.24
C GLN A 251 25.63 44.92 -59.06
N TYR A 252 26.57 44.01 -59.29
CA TYR A 252 27.11 43.13 -58.25
C TYR A 252 27.91 43.91 -57.19
N GLU A 253 28.73 44.87 -57.59
CA GLU A 253 29.45 45.76 -56.67
C GLU A 253 28.49 46.60 -55.81
N LYS A 254 27.37 47.08 -56.38
CA LYS A 254 26.33 47.79 -55.63
C LYS A 254 25.64 46.89 -54.60
N LEU A 255 25.37 45.63 -54.96
CA LEU A 255 24.78 44.65 -54.04
C LEU A 255 25.75 44.27 -52.92
N MET A 256 27.04 44.09 -53.24
CA MET A 256 28.07 43.81 -52.24
C MET A 256 28.23 44.98 -51.25
N LYS A 257 28.25 46.23 -51.74
CA LYS A 257 28.26 47.41 -50.85
C LYS A 257 27.05 47.46 -49.91
N ARG A 258 25.84 47.20 -50.42
CA ARG A 258 24.63 47.13 -49.59
C ARG A 258 24.70 45.99 -48.56
N SER A 259 25.26 44.83 -48.94
CA SER A 259 25.47 43.72 -48.01
C SER A 259 26.47 44.08 -46.90
N ASP A 260 27.50 44.87 -47.20
CA ASP A 260 28.48 45.32 -46.22
C ASP A 260 27.93 46.42 -45.31
N GLU A 261 27.12 47.35 -45.83
CA GLU A 261 26.36 48.33 -45.04
C GLU A 261 25.45 47.63 -44.02
N VAL A 262 24.66 46.65 -44.46
CA VAL A 262 23.81 45.86 -43.56
C VAL A 262 24.63 45.09 -42.50
N ARG A 263 25.83 44.60 -42.84
CA ARG A 263 26.72 43.97 -41.86
C ARG A 263 27.26 44.97 -40.84
N GLN A 264 27.61 46.19 -41.25
CA GLN A 264 28.05 47.25 -40.33
C GLN A 264 26.92 47.68 -39.40
N ASP A 265 25.70 47.87 -39.91
CA ASP A 265 24.54 48.19 -39.10
C ASP A 265 24.24 47.10 -38.05
N LEU A 266 24.33 45.82 -38.45
CA LEU A 266 24.19 44.69 -37.53
C LEU A 266 25.30 44.66 -36.46
N ALA A 267 26.52 45.12 -36.77
CA ALA A 267 27.60 45.21 -35.81
C ALA A 267 27.36 46.33 -34.78
N VAL A 268 26.85 47.49 -35.20
CA VAL A 268 26.47 48.59 -34.31
C VAL A 268 25.33 48.16 -33.38
N ILE A 269 24.28 47.53 -33.92
CA ILE A 269 23.16 47.01 -33.12
C ILE A 269 23.66 45.98 -32.09
N ARG A 270 24.64 45.14 -32.44
CA ARG A 270 25.27 44.20 -31.48
C ARG A 270 26.01 44.93 -30.36
N GLN A 271 26.76 45.98 -30.65
CA GLN A 271 27.44 46.79 -29.63
C GLN A 271 26.43 47.49 -28.70
N ASP A 272 25.36 48.05 -29.26
CA ASP A 272 24.30 48.70 -28.48
C ASP A 272 23.56 47.72 -27.57
N LEU A 273 23.35 46.47 -28.01
CA LEU A 273 22.77 45.41 -27.17
C LEU A 273 23.67 45.02 -26.00
N VAL A 274 25.01 45.06 -26.16
CA VAL A 274 25.95 44.84 -25.06
C VAL A 274 25.89 45.98 -24.06
N VAL A 275 25.94 47.24 -24.52
CA VAL A 275 25.81 48.43 -23.68
C VAL A 275 24.47 48.46 -22.93
N MET A 276 23.37 48.07 -23.59
CA MET A 276 22.06 47.95 -22.94
C MET A 276 22.01 46.84 -21.89
N LYS A 277 22.68 45.70 -22.11
CA LYS A 277 22.81 44.63 -21.10
C LYS A 277 23.62 45.08 -19.89
N GLU A 278 24.70 45.84 -20.09
CA GLU A 278 25.51 46.41 -19.01
C GLU A 278 24.76 47.49 -18.22
N LYS A 279 24.04 48.40 -18.90
CA LYS A 279 23.16 49.38 -18.25
C LYS A 279 22.04 48.69 -17.43
N ARG A 280 21.46 47.59 -17.93
CA ARG A 280 20.48 46.79 -17.17
C ARG A 280 21.08 46.11 -15.94
N LYS A 281 22.33 45.64 -15.99
CA LYS A 281 23.05 45.14 -14.79
C LYS A 281 23.33 46.27 -13.78
N ALA A 282 23.73 47.45 -14.23
CA ALA A 282 23.98 48.61 -13.37
C ALA A 282 22.70 49.13 -12.66
N ILE A 283 21.53 49.03 -13.32
CA ILE A 283 20.23 49.37 -12.71
C ILE A 283 19.80 48.34 -11.65
N ARG A 284 20.14 47.04 -11.80
CA ARG A 284 19.91 46.03 -10.75
C ARG A 284 20.74 46.28 -9.49
N HIS A 285 21.98 46.76 -9.62
CA HIS A 285 22.85 47.03 -8.46
C HIS A 285 22.61 48.39 -7.77
N ARG A 286 21.73 49.27 -8.30
CA ARG A 286 21.29 50.52 -7.62
C ARG A 286 19.97 50.38 -6.84
N ARG A 287 19.34 49.20 -6.84
CA ARG A 287 18.07 48.92 -6.14
C ARG A 287 18.20 47.95 -4.95
N GLU A 288 19.40 47.78 -4.41
CA GLU A 288 19.62 47.13 -3.11
C GLU A 288 20.10 48.18 -2.08
N PRO A 289 19.36 48.42 -0.99
CA PRO A 289 19.81 49.30 0.09
C PRO A 289 20.77 48.58 1.04
N SER A 290 21.87 49.25 1.39
CA SER A 290 22.87 48.81 2.36
C SER A 290 22.29 48.69 3.80
N PRO A 291 22.80 47.76 4.62
CA PRO A 291 22.22 47.39 5.91
C PRO A 291 22.86 48.15 7.08
N THR A 292 22.05 48.81 7.93
CA THR A 292 22.37 49.04 9.34
C THR A 292 21.15 49.57 10.09
N CYS A 293 20.49 48.69 10.85
CA CYS A 293 20.03 49.04 12.17
C CYS A 293 20.29 47.85 13.09
N ARG A 294 21.09 48.13 14.12
CA ARG A 294 21.70 47.24 15.09
C ARG A 294 20.77 47.15 16.30
N LEU A 295 20.70 45.98 16.94
CA LEU A 295 20.66 45.70 18.39
C LEU A 295 20.32 44.19 18.54
N GLN A 296 21.33 43.37 18.83
CA GLN A 296 21.57 42.68 20.12
C GLN A 296 20.58 41.50 20.29
N ASP A 297 21.01 40.25 20.50
CA ASP A 297 22.02 39.86 21.49
C ASP A 297 22.39 38.36 21.43
N ILE A 298 23.53 38.03 22.06
CA ILE A 298 23.94 36.73 22.66
C ILE A 298 24.58 35.66 21.73
N SER A 299 25.89 35.86 21.53
CA SER A 299 27.00 35.00 22.00
C SER A 299 26.98 33.46 21.87
N GLU A 300 28.16 32.98 21.44
CA GLU A 300 28.89 31.79 21.89
C GLU A 300 29.06 30.62 20.91
N LYS A 301 30.33 30.47 20.49
CA LYS A 301 31.15 29.24 20.50
C LYS A 301 30.75 28.13 19.51
N GLU A 302 31.65 27.36 18.92
CA GLU A 302 33.11 27.28 18.85
C GLU A 302 33.40 26.19 17.81
N ASN A 303 34.60 26.26 17.23
CA ASN A 303 35.41 25.14 16.75
C ASN A 303 34.97 24.33 15.52
N ARG A 304 35.72 24.65 14.44
CA ARG A 304 36.29 23.68 13.51
C ARG A 304 37.10 22.63 14.28
N ASP A 305 36.97 21.38 13.87
CA ASP A 305 38.04 20.48 13.40
C ASP A 305 37.30 19.20 12.93
N GLY A 306 37.36 18.80 11.67
CA GLY A 306 38.53 18.22 11.04
C GLY A 306 38.67 16.74 11.45
N ASN A 307 38.10 15.80 10.69
CA ASN A 307 38.84 14.61 10.22
C ASN A 307 38.04 13.74 9.25
N LYS A 308 38.83 13.08 8.41
CA LYS A 308 38.56 12.09 7.36
C LYS A 308 37.87 10.82 7.85
N THR A 309 37.32 10.07 6.88
CA THR A 309 37.27 8.59 6.67
C THR A 309 35.88 8.24 6.16
N SER A 310 35.73 7.91 4.87
CA SER A 310 36.04 6.66 4.17
C SER A 310 34.75 5.87 3.94
N ASP A 311 34.74 5.23 2.78
CA ASP A 311 34.03 3.99 2.47
C ASP A 311 32.59 4.07 1.90
N ASP A 312 32.54 3.48 0.70
CA ASP A 312 31.51 2.63 0.14
C ASP A 312 30.38 3.27 -0.68
N ASP A 313 30.65 3.25 -2.00
CA ASP A 313 29.68 3.10 -3.08
C ASP A 313 28.81 1.85 -2.85
N ASP A 314 27.50 2.02 -2.64
CA ASP A 314 26.54 0.96 -2.95
C ASP A 314 25.22 1.53 -3.50
N PHE A 315 24.90 1.00 -4.68
CA PHE A 315 23.69 0.98 -5.49
C PHE A 315 22.40 1.68 -5.00
N GLY A 316 21.75 2.38 -5.94
CA GLY A 316 20.28 2.38 -6.02
C GLY A 316 19.58 3.68 -6.43
N VAL A 317 19.65 4.03 -7.73
CA VAL A 317 18.75 5.03 -8.32
C VAL A 317 17.35 4.44 -8.44
N GLY A 318 16.38 5.02 -7.73
CA GLY A 318 14.97 4.64 -7.74
C GLY A 318 14.06 5.83 -7.50
N ILE A 319 13.93 6.67 -8.53
CA ILE A 319 12.80 7.54 -8.92
C ILE A 319 11.64 7.65 -7.89
N ARG A 320 11.44 8.85 -7.33
CA ARG A 320 10.10 9.33 -6.93
C ARG A 320 9.90 10.78 -7.32
N GLU A 321 9.02 10.96 -8.30
CA GLU A 321 8.44 12.23 -8.70
C GLU A 321 7.55 12.83 -7.60
N VAL A 322 7.85 14.10 -7.38
CA VAL A 322 7.01 15.22 -6.98
C VAL A 322 5.67 15.19 -7.74
N LEU A 323 4.57 15.53 -7.04
CA LEU A 323 3.65 16.63 -7.38
C LEU A 323 2.34 16.50 -6.59
N HIS A 324 2.24 17.30 -5.52
CA HIS A 324 0.98 17.75 -4.95
C HIS A 324 0.85 19.24 -5.32
N THR A 325 0.00 19.55 -6.31
CA THR A 325 -0.46 20.92 -6.57
C THR A 325 -1.88 21.05 -6.06
N ARG A 326 -2.05 21.78 -4.95
CA ARG A 326 -3.35 22.31 -4.53
C ARG A 326 -3.51 23.71 -5.13
N SER A 327 -4.59 23.85 -5.88
CA SER A 327 -5.23 25.08 -6.34
C SER A 327 -5.66 25.95 -5.16
N ILE A 328 -5.44 27.28 -5.23
CA ILE A 328 -6.28 28.40 -4.73
C ILE A 328 -5.67 29.70 -5.30
N THR A 329 -6.42 30.39 -6.15
CA THR A 329 -6.45 31.86 -6.39
C THR A 329 -7.74 32.08 -7.19
N GLU A 330 -8.83 32.63 -6.62
CA GLU A 330 -9.10 34.08 -6.49
C GLU A 330 -8.79 34.81 -7.82
N GLY A 331 -9.74 35.35 -8.58
CA GLY A 331 -10.91 36.11 -8.16
C GLY A 331 -10.58 37.60 -8.16
N ILE A 332 -10.37 38.20 -9.35
CA ILE A 332 -10.33 39.66 -9.53
C ILE A 332 -10.99 40.02 -10.86
N GLU A 333 -12.21 40.54 -10.75
CA GLU A 333 -12.84 41.44 -11.71
C GLU A 333 -12.04 42.75 -11.81
N ILE A 334 -12.01 43.38 -12.98
CA ILE A 334 -12.49 44.77 -13.19
C ILE A 334 -12.28 45.14 -14.67
N LEU A 335 -13.34 45.79 -15.16
CA LEU A 335 -13.53 46.52 -16.42
C LEU A 335 -12.46 47.58 -16.72
#